data_AF-A0A517Y9Q6-F1
#
_entry.id   AF-A0A517Y9Q6-F1
#
_cell.length_a   1.000
_cell.length_b   1.000
_cell.length_c   1.000
_cell.angle_alpha   90.00
_cell.angle_beta   90.00
_cell.angle_gamma   90.00
#
_symmetry.space_group_name_H-M   'P 1'
#
loop_
_entity.id
_entity.type
_entity.pdbx_description
1 polymer ?
#
loop_
_entity_poly.entity_id
_entity_poly.type
_entity_poly.pdbx_seq_one_letter_code
_entity_poly.pdbx_strand_id
1 'polypeptide(L)'
;MLHHPDSTTYEQTLVATEQFLRQIGETHWADWLREDINAWQTQRDVSHHRRAYGGMGSFNDVVISDTNEHHVTAEQVPWASCLFEWLRALLFQLSMSPCAIPKADELRKVVGRHNSSWAVFLGGGRPAESSQGLTDTEVKISGFRCLACGYAEITSRDIDTAIANAIVPILLFEACERSTLLDAIKRVLALELPDLEDRRNRLITAAQASNVQIASRETWMRPCPNCRADDSAIYRWTYVDGSPPKLSPTLDNSRLRASASPDQQQHYKLQRWTSAARFFTGIRNWFYRRFDIL
;
A
#
# COMPACT_ATOMS: atom_id res chain seq x y z
N MET A 1 -25.69 4.04 19.94
CA MET A 1 -24.64 5.07 20.08
C MET A 1 -25.31 6.42 19.89
N LEU A 2 -25.31 7.25 20.93
CA LEU A 2 -25.88 8.60 20.88
C LEU A 2 -24.91 9.48 20.08
N HIS A 3 -25.38 10.10 19.00
CA HIS A 3 -24.65 11.17 18.33
C HIS A 3 -24.53 12.35 19.31
N HIS A 4 -23.33 12.63 19.81
CA HIS A 4 -23.06 13.92 20.41
C HIS A 4 -23.02 14.97 19.29
N PRO A 5 -23.81 16.05 19.36
CA PRO A 5 -23.86 17.10 18.33
C PRO A 5 -22.51 17.81 18.08
N ASP A 6 -21.53 17.61 18.98
CA ASP A 6 -20.22 18.27 18.96
C ASP A 6 -19.06 17.30 18.62
N SER A 7 -19.34 16.14 18.04
CA SER A 7 -18.28 15.17 17.72
C SER A 7 -17.38 15.68 16.60
N THR A 8 -16.09 15.84 16.89
CA THR A 8 -15.11 16.36 15.92
C THR A 8 -14.77 15.32 14.87
N THR A 9 -14.26 15.74 13.70
CA THR A 9 -13.80 14.80 12.67
C THR A 9 -12.71 13.86 13.21
N TYR A 10 -11.88 14.31 14.15
CA TYR A 10 -10.90 13.46 14.83
C TYR A 10 -11.56 12.32 15.63
N GLU A 11 -12.55 12.63 16.47
CA GLU A 11 -13.28 11.63 17.25
C GLU A 11 -14.03 10.64 16.36
N GLN A 12 -14.73 11.14 15.33
CA GLN A 12 -15.42 10.29 14.36
C GLN A 12 -14.44 9.33 13.66
N THR A 13 -13.25 9.81 13.32
CA THR A 13 -12.21 9.00 12.67
C THR A 13 -11.64 7.95 13.63
N LEU A 14 -11.43 8.28 14.91
CA LEU A 14 -11.02 7.32 15.94
C LEU A 14 -12.04 6.19 16.06
N VAL A 15 -13.31 6.54 16.25
CA VAL A 15 -14.41 5.58 16.41
C VAL A 15 -14.56 4.71 15.17
N ALA A 16 -14.50 5.29 13.97
CA ALA A 16 -14.62 4.55 12.72
C ALA A 16 -13.43 3.60 12.49
N THR A 17 -12.21 4.03 12.80
CA THR A 17 -11.00 3.20 12.67
C THR A 17 -10.99 2.07 13.69
N GLU A 18 -11.41 2.35 14.93
CA GLU A 18 -11.52 1.33 15.97
C GLU A 18 -12.54 0.24 15.59
N GLN A 19 -13.70 0.62 15.05
CA GLN A 19 -14.70 -0.33 14.56
C GLN A 19 -14.19 -1.12 13.35
N PHE A 20 -13.48 -0.47 12.42
CA PHE A 20 -12.83 -1.14 11.29
C PHE A 20 -11.85 -2.22 11.78
N LEU A 21 -10.96 -1.89 12.71
CA LEU A 21 -9.97 -2.82 13.25
C LEU A 21 -10.64 -4.01 13.95
N ARG A 22 -11.67 -3.77 14.78
CA ARG A 22 -12.44 -4.87 15.38
C ARG A 22 -13.15 -5.74 14.35
N GLN A 23 -13.72 -5.14 13.32
CA GLN A 23 -14.43 -5.87 12.27
C GLN A 23 -13.49 -6.84 11.53
N ILE A 24 -12.23 -6.46 11.33
CA ILE A 24 -11.22 -7.32 10.70
C ILE A 24 -10.44 -8.18 11.70
N GLY A 25 -10.81 -8.21 12.99
CA GLY A 25 -10.15 -9.03 14.00
C GLY A 25 -8.86 -8.47 14.59
N GLU A 26 -8.44 -7.25 14.24
CA GLU A 26 -7.28 -6.58 14.85
C GLU A 26 -7.66 -5.98 16.20
N THR A 27 -7.51 -6.77 17.27
CA THR A 27 -7.95 -6.37 18.62
C THR A 27 -6.96 -5.48 19.35
N HIS A 28 -5.64 -5.70 19.17
CA HIS A 28 -4.62 -5.00 19.92
C HIS A 28 -4.67 -3.49 19.65
N TRP A 29 -4.68 -3.09 18.37
CA TRP A 29 -4.78 -1.68 18.00
C TRP A 29 -6.18 -1.11 18.15
N ALA A 30 -7.23 -1.94 18.05
CA ALA A 30 -8.59 -1.49 18.38
C ALA A 30 -8.71 -1.11 19.88
N ASP A 31 -8.13 -1.88 20.78
CA ASP A 31 -8.12 -1.57 22.21
C ASP A 31 -7.28 -0.33 22.49
N TRP A 32 -6.14 -0.15 21.81
CA TRP A 32 -5.35 1.08 21.86
C TRP A 32 -6.17 2.32 21.45
N LEU A 33 -6.88 2.25 20.32
CA LEU A 33 -7.75 3.35 19.88
C LEU A 33 -8.92 3.58 20.84
N ARG A 34 -9.38 2.55 21.55
CA ARG A 34 -10.43 2.71 22.57
C ARG A 34 -9.93 3.56 23.74
N GLU A 35 -8.68 3.41 24.14
CA GLU A 35 -8.04 4.29 25.12
C GLU A 35 -7.92 5.73 24.60
N ASP A 36 -7.55 5.91 23.33
CA ASP A 36 -7.49 7.23 22.68
C ASP A 36 -8.86 7.94 22.67
N ILE A 37 -9.94 7.21 22.36
CA ILE A 37 -11.32 7.72 22.39
C ILE A 37 -11.66 8.20 23.82
N ASN A 38 -11.38 7.39 24.83
CA ASN A 38 -11.66 7.73 26.22
C ASN A 38 -10.85 8.96 26.68
N ALA A 39 -9.56 9.03 26.35
CA ALA A 39 -8.70 10.16 26.68
C ALA A 39 -9.18 11.46 26.01
N TRP A 40 -9.61 11.39 24.75
CA TRP A 40 -10.18 12.53 24.04
C TRP A 40 -11.50 13.00 24.65
N GLN A 41 -12.42 12.07 24.94
CA GLN A 41 -13.74 12.41 25.48
C GLN A 41 -13.67 13.00 26.90
N THR A 42 -12.69 12.56 27.70
CA THR A 42 -12.57 12.98 29.11
C THR A 42 -11.68 14.20 29.30
N GLN A 43 -10.54 14.28 28.59
CA GLN A 43 -9.50 15.27 28.84
C GLN A 43 -9.11 16.08 27.60
N ARG A 44 -9.68 15.76 26.43
CA ARG A 44 -9.26 16.30 25.13
C ARG A 44 -7.76 16.05 24.86
N ASP A 45 -7.24 14.93 25.37
CA ASP A 45 -5.84 14.55 25.21
C ASP A 45 -5.63 13.71 23.95
N VAL A 46 -4.53 13.99 23.24
CA VAL A 46 -4.08 13.27 22.03
C VAL A 46 -2.68 12.67 22.23
N SER A 47 -2.09 12.80 23.42
CA SER A 47 -0.72 12.39 23.71
C SER A 47 -0.55 10.87 23.64
N HIS A 48 -1.54 10.11 24.12
CA HIS A 48 -1.55 8.66 24.00
C HIS A 48 -1.51 8.22 22.53
N HIS A 49 -2.41 8.79 21.71
CA HIS A 49 -2.52 8.51 20.28
C HIS A 49 -1.22 8.79 19.52
N ARG A 50 -0.58 9.94 19.75
CA ARG A 50 0.63 10.32 19.01
C ARG A 50 1.83 9.40 19.26
N ARG A 51 1.87 8.71 20.41
CA ARG A 51 2.91 7.71 20.69
C ARG A 51 2.77 6.43 19.86
N ALA A 52 1.58 6.17 19.31
CA ALA A 52 1.30 4.97 18.53
C ALA A 52 2.13 4.87 17.24
N TYR A 53 2.64 5.98 16.72
CA TYR A 53 3.29 6.00 15.40
C TYR A 53 4.79 5.69 15.41
N GLY A 54 5.46 5.75 16.57
CA GLY A 54 6.92 5.60 16.65
C GLY A 54 7.39 4.28 17.27
N GLY A 55 8.52 3.75 16.79
CA GLY A 55 9.17 2.55 17.34
C GLY A 55 8.84 1.25 16.60
N MET A 56 9.48 0.15 17.01
CA MET A 56 9.22 -1.19 16.48
C MET A 56 7.91 -1.73 17.05
N GLY A 57 7.05 -2.27 16.18
CA GLY A 57 5.71 -2.75 16.57
C GLY A 57 4.73 -1.61 16.75
N SER A 58 4.93 -0.49 16.06
CA SER A 58 4.06 0.69 16.09
C SER A 58 2.81 0.48 15.23
N PHE A 59 1.87 1.43 15.29
CA PHE A 59 0.66 1.43 14.48
C PHE A 59 0.98 1.51 12.98
N ASN A 60 2.17 2.03 12.63
CA ASN A 60 2.68 2.04 11.26
C ASN A 60 3.09 0.65 10.77
N ASP A 61 3.43 -0.29 11.67
CA ASP A 61 3.95 -1.62 11.33
C ASP A 61 2.85 -2.67 11.08
N VAL A 62 1.58 -2.31 11.33
CA VAL A 62 0.44 -3.20 11.10
C VAL A 62 0.24 -3.42 9.60
N VAL A 63 0.23 -4.70 9.22
CA VAL A 63 -0.03 -5.17 7.86
C VAL A 63 -1.31 -5.99 7.86
N ILE A 64 -2.32 -5.52 7.15
CA ILE A 64 -3.60 -6.21 7.01
C ILE A 64 -3.43 -7.38 6.04
N SER A 65 -3.68 -8.59 6.53
CA SER A 65 -3.48 -9.83 5.80
C SER A 65 -4.24 -10.97 6.49
N ASP A 66 -4.77 -11.90 5.72
CA ASP A 66 -5.33 -13.16 6.21
C ASP A 66 -4.25 -14.04 6.89
N THR A 67 -3.00 -13.95 6.44
CA THR A 67 -1.86 -14.63 7.08
C THR A 67 -1.52 -14.09 8.47
N ASN A 68 -2.03 -12.89 8.80
CA ASN A 68 -1.82 -12.24 10.10
C ASN A 68 -3.07 -12.36 10.99
N GLU A 69 -3.90 -13.40 10.76
CA GLU A 69 -5.12 -13.70 11.53
C GLU A 69 -6.23 -12.65 11.41
N HIS A 70 -6.12 -11.71 10.46
CA HIS A 70 -7.21 -10.78 10.18
C HIS A 70 -8.34 -11.46 9.40
N HIS A 71 -9.58 -11.12 9.76
CA HIS A 71 -10.81 -11.59 9.12
C HIS A 71 -11.09 -10.82 7.82
N VAL A 72 -10.19 -10.93 6.85
CA VAL A 72 -10.33 -10.36 5.50
C VAL A 72 -10.13 -11.46 4.46
N THR A 73 -10.93 -11.45 3.40
CA THR A 73 -10.72 -12.35 2.25
C THR A 73 -9.57 -11.84 1.37
N ALA A 74 -8.99 -12.73 0.56
CA ALA A 74 -7.93 -12.37 -0.40
C ALA A 74 -8.33 -11.21 -1.34
N GLU A 75 -9.61 -11.12 -1.71
CA GLU A 75 -10.19 -10.04 -2.52
C GLU A 75 -10.32 -8.73 -1.74
N GLN A 76 -10.58 -8.78 -0.43
CA GLN A 76 -10.71 -7.61 0.42
C GLN A 76 -9.36 -7.01 0.85
N VAL A 77 -8.29 -7.81 0.88
CA VAL A 77 -6.95 -7.36 1.36
C VAL A 77 -6.49 -6.04 0.72
N PRO A 78 -6.54 -5.81 -0.61
CA PRO A 78 -6.15 -4.53 -1.21
C PRO A 78 -6.93 -3.34 -0.65
N TRP A 79 -8.23 -3.52 -0.46
CA TRP A 79 -9.17 -2.50 -0.03
C TRP A 79 -9.01 -2.18 1.45
N ALA A 80 -8.94 -3.21 2.29
CA ALA A 80 -8.72 -3.09 3.72
C ALA A 80 -7.34 -2.48 4.03
N SER A 81 -6.30 -2.89 3.30
CA SER A 81 -4.95 -2.31 3.44
C SER A 81 -4.95 -0.82 3.07
N CYS A 82 -5.56 -0.46 1.94
CA CYS A 82 -5.65 0.93 1.50
C CYS A 82 -6.46 1.79 2.48
N LEU A 83 -7.62 1.29 2.94
CA LEU A 83 -8.42 1.92 3.99
C LEU A 83 -7.57 2.22 5.22
N PHE A 84 -6.88 1.21 5.72
CA PHE A 84 -6.12 1.33 6.94
C PHE A 84 -4.94 2.31 6.82
N GLU A 85 -4.21 2.30 5.70
CA GLU A 85 -3.17 3.30 5.43
C GLU A 85 -3.72 4.73 5.43
N TRP A 86 -4.84 4.98 4.77
CA TRP A 86 -5.43 6.32 4.71
C TRP A 86 -6.08 6.75 6.03
N LEU A 87 -6.72 5.83 6.76
CA LEU A 87 -7.25 6.10 8.10
C LEU A 87 -6.13 6.47 9.08
N ARG A 88 -4.98 5.79 9.03
CA ARG A 88 -3.79 6.15 9.82
C ARG A 88 -3.27 7.54 9.47
N ALA A 89 -3.14 7.85 8.18
CA ALA A 89 -2.72 9.18 7.73
C ALA A 89 -3.69 10.28 8.17
N LEU A 90 -5.00 10.02 8.08
CA LEU A 90 -6.06 10.91 8.54
C LEU A 90 -5.99 11.15 10.04
N LEU A 91 -5.94 10.08 10.84
CA LEU A 91 -5.83 10.15 12.30
C LEU A 91 -4.62 10.96 12.74
N PHE A 92 -3.46 10.68 12.15
CA PHE A 92 -2.24 11.42 12.44
C PHE A 92 -2.42 12.92 12.16
N GLN A 93 -2.90 13.28 10.96
CA GLN A 93 -3.09 14.67 10.55
C GLN A 93 -4.15 15.39 11.40
N LEU A 94 -5.26 14.73 11.74
CA LEU A 94 -6.32 15.28 12.58
C LEU A 94 -5.87 15.42 14.03
N SER A 95 -5.00 14.54 14.53
CA SER A 95 -4.45 14.67 15.89
C SER A 95 -3.66 15.98 16.10
N MET A 96 -3.15 16.59 15.02
CA MET A 96 -2.47 17.89 15.06
C MET A 96 -3.44 19.07 15.20
N SER A 97 -4.70 18.88 14.84
CA SER A 97 -5.77 19.89 14.95
C SER A 97 -7.10 19.20 15.29
N PRO A 98 -7.24 18.61 16.49
CA PRO A 98 -8.30 17.64 16.78
C PRO A 98 -9.70 18.25 16.94
N CYS A 99 -9.78 19.58 17.03
CA CYS A 99 -11.03 20.35 17.03
C CYS A 99 -11.47 20.82 15.63
N ALA A 100 -10.67 20.55 14.58
CA ALA A 100 -11.00 20.97 13.23
C ALA A 100 -12.12 20.12 12.63
N ILE A 101 -12.94 20.76 11.78
CA ILE A 101 -13.94 20.11 10.91
C ILE A 101 -13.56 20.47 9.47
N PRO A 102 -12.51 19.84 8.93
CA PRO A 102 -11.96 20.21 7.64
C PRO A 102 -12.90 19.79 6.51
N LYS A 103 -12.90 20.56 5.42
CA LYS A 103 -13.56 20.15 4.17
C LYS A 103 -12.74 19.10 3.44
N ALA A 104 -13.38 18.31 2.56
CA ALA A 104 -12.68 17.28 1.79
C ALA A 104 -11.51 17.85 0.98
N ASP A 105 -11.68 19.02 0.35
CA ASP A 105 -10.62 19.67 -0.44
C ASP A 105 -9.45 20.20 0.41
N GLU A 106 -9.68 20.46 1.70
CA GLU A 106 -8.59 20.81 2.62
C GLU A 106 -7.80 19.55 2.97
N LEU A 107 -8.49 18.44 3.27
CA LEU A 107 -7.88 17.14 3.54
C LEU A 107 -7.02 16.66 2.36
N ARG A 108 -7.49 16.80 1.12
CA ARG A 108 -6.74 16.44 -0.11
C ARG A 108 -5.37 17.10 -0.22
N LYS A 109 -5.22 18.32 0.31
CA LYS A 109 -3.98 19.10 0.24
C LYS A 109 -2.99 18.78 1.34
N VAL A 110 -3.44 18.14 2.42
CA VAL A 110 -2.68 18.04 3.67
C VAL A 110 -2.45 16.61 4.15
N VAL A 111 -3.33 15.68 3.76
CA VAL A 111 -3.23 14.27 4.12
C VAL A 111 -2.55 13.52 2.98
N GLY A 112 -1.33 13.07 3.22
CA GLY A 112 -0.59 12.16 2.37
C GLY A 112 -0.48 10.78 2.99
N ARG A 113 -0.56 9.73 2.14
CA ARG A 113 -0.48 8.31 2.53
C ARG A 113 0.71 7.99 3.45
N HIS A 114 1.82 8.70 3.29
CA HIS A 114 3.06 8.44 4.03
C HIS A 114 3.29 9.40 5.20
N ASN A 115 2.37 10.33 5.47
CA ASN A 115 2.56 11.36 6.50
C ASN A 115 2.83 10.75 7.88
N SER A 116 2.04 9.75 8.28
CA SER A 116 2.19 9.08 9.59
C SER A 116 3.50 8.30 9.71
N SER A 117 3.97 7.69 8.62
CA SER A 117 5.23 6.95 8.60
C SER A 117 6.44 7.89 8.62
N TRP A 118 6.38 9.01 7.88
CA TRP A 118 7.45 10.01 7.85
C TRP A 118 7.59 10.79 9.16
N ALA A 119 6.48 11.00 9.89
CA ALA A 119 6.49 11.73 11.14
C ALA A 119 7.50 11.18 12.16
N VAL A 120 7.72 9.86 12.17
CA VAL A 120 8.71 9.19 13.04
C VAL A 120 10.13 9.66 12.74
N PHE A 121 10.47 9.76 11.45
CA PHE A 121 11.82 10.12 11.00
C PHE A 121 12.08 11.63 11.07
N LEU A 122 11.01 12.43 11.00
CA LEU A 122 11.08 13.89 10.97
C LEU A 122 10.77 14.55 12.31
N GLY A 123 10.62 13.77 13.39
CA GLY A 123 10.28 14.29 14.72
C GLY A 123 8.95 15.05 14.75
N GLY A 124 7.97 14.59 13.96
CA GLY A 124 6.66 15.25 13.79
C GLY A 124 6.61 16.33 12.70
N GLY A 125 7.72 16.58 12.00
CA GLY A 125 7.76 17.47 10.83
C GLY A 125 7.03 16.89 9.60
N ARG A 126 6.63 17.76 8.67
CA ARG A 126 6.06 17.35 7.38
C ARG A 126 7.15 16.94 6.39
N PRO A 127 7.02 15.80 5.69
CA PRO A 127 7.94 15.47 4.60
C PRO A 127 7.71 16.40 3.39
N ALA A 128 8.69 16.43 2.49
CA ALA A 128 8.54 17.11 1.21
C ALA A 128 7.30 16.60 0.46
N GLU A 129 6.60 17.47 -0.27
CA GLU A 129 5.34 17.17 -0.95
C GLU A 129 5.43 15.93 -1.86
N SER A 130 6.55 15.79 -2.59
CA SER A 130 6.85 14.63 -3.44
C SER A 130 6.95 13.28 -2.70
N SER A 131 7.11 13.30 -1.38
CA SER A 131 7.25 12.12 -0.52
C SER A 131 6.00 11.84 0.33
N GLN A 132 5.00 12.72 0.29
CA GLN A 132 3.78 12.61 1.10
C GLN A 132 2.83 11.53 0.57
N GLY A 133 2.79 11.32 -0.75
CA GLY A 133 1.79 10.45 -1.38
C GLY A 133 0.38 11.04 -1.27
N LEU A 134 0.22 12.26 -1.78
CA LEU A 134 -1.08 12.97 -1.83
C LEU A 134 -2.03 12.31 -2.84
N THR A 135 -3.32 12.65 -2.78
CA THR A 135 -4.36 12.03 -3.62
C THR A 135 -4.25 12.33 -5.12
N ASP A 136 -3.58 13.41 -5.47
CA ASP A 136 -3.27 13.80 -6.86
C ASP A 136 -2.01 13.12 -7.40
N THR A 137 -1.31 12.36 -6.57
CA THR A 137 -0.16 11.57 -7.00
C THR A 137 -0.62 10.51 -8.00
N GLU A 138 0.10 10.40 -9.12
CA GLU A 138 -0.20 9.44 -10.17
C GLU A 138 -0.28 8.00 -9.62
N VAL A 139 -1.43 7.35 -9.81
CA VAL A 139 -1.66 5.98 -9.35
C VAL A 139 -0.87 5.01 -10.23
N LYS A 140 -0.04 4.20 -9.58
CA LYS A 140 0.81 3.19 -10.23
C LYS A 140 0.24 1.80 -9.99
N ILE A 141 0.12 1.02 -11.07
CA ILE A 141 -0.03 -0.45 -10.99
C ILE A 141 1.35 -1.06 -10.87
N SER A 142 1.54 -1.92 -9.87
CA SER A 142 2.77 -2.69 -9.71
C SER A 142 2.56 -4.13 -10.15
N GLY A 143 3.60 -4.78 -10.64
CA GLY A 143 3.58 -6.19 -11.00
C GLY A 143 4.99 -6.68 -11.29
N PHE A 144 5.13 -7.77 -12.03
CA PHE A 144 6.42 -8.34 -12.36
C PHE A 144 6.79 -8.15 -13.82
N ARG A 145 8.07 -7.91 -14.07
CA ARG A 145 8.65 -7.92 -15.41
C ARG A 145 9.96 -8.70 -15.44
N CYS A 146 10.11 -9.54 -16.46
CA CYS A 146 11.33 -10.27 -16.72
C CYS A 146 12.29 -9.33 -17.44
N LEU A 147 13.43 -9.04 -16.82
CA LEU A 147 14.43 -8.16 -17.39
C LEU A 147 15.16 -8.81 -18.57
N ALA A 148 15.16 -10.15 -18.66
CA ALA A 148 15.80 -10.88 -19.76
C ALA A 148 14.96 -10.86 -21.05
N CYS A 149 13.67 -11.21 -20.99
CA CYS A 149 12.82 -11.33 -22.19
C CYS A 149 11.71 -10.29 -22.31
N GLY A 150 11.51 -9.43 -21.30
CA GLY A 150 10.51 -8.37 -21.31
C GLY A 150 9.09 -8.81 -20.95
N TYR A 151 8.84 -10.11 -20.77
CA TYR A 151 7.55 -10.65 -20.31
C TYR A 151 7.09 -9.93 -19.05
N ALA A 152 5.84 -9.48 -19.03
CA ALA A 152 5.26 -8.72 -17.94
C ALA A 152 3.95 -9.37 -17.49
N GLU A 153 3.71 -9.37 -16.19
CA GLU A 153 2.45 -9.83 -15.60
C GLU A 153 2.02 -8.97 -14.41
N ILE A 154 0.71 -8.82 -14.25
CA ILE A 154 0.02 -8.25 -13.08
C ILE A 154 -1.06 -9.24 -12.64
N THR A 155 -1.50 -9.15 -11.40
CA THR A 155 -2.56 -9.99 -10.81
C THR A 155 -3.86 -9.21 -10.64
N SER A 156 -4.97 -9.91 -10.32
CA SER A 156 -6.20 -9.25 -9.89
C SER A 156 -5.99 -8.40 -8.64
N ARG A 157 -5.14 -8.86 -7.70
CA ARG A 157 -4.74 -8.12 -6.50
C ARG A 157 -4.04 -6.81 -6.84
N ASP A 158 -3.16 -6.80 -7.85
CA ASP A 158 -2.47 -5.59 -8.29
C ASP A 158 -3.43 -4.55 -8.91
N ILE A 159 -4.41 -5.04 -9.68
CA ILE A 159 -5.49 -4.21 -10.25
C ILE A 159 -6.30 -3.57 -9.13
N ASP A 160 -6.81 -4.37 -8.19
CA ASP A 160 -7.62 -3.88 -7.08
C ASP A 160 -6.82 -2.94 -6.17
N THR A 161 -5.53 -3.19 -5.95
CA THR A 161 -4.66 -2.27 -5.21
C THR A 161 -4.57 -0.91 -5.89
N ALA A 162 -4.43 -0.86 -7.21
CA ALA A 162 -4.39 0.40 -7.94
C ALA A 162 -5.74 1.12 -7.90
N ILE A 163 -6.86 0.40 -8.08
CA ILE A 163 -8.20 1.00 -8.00
C ILE A 163 -8.45 1.54 -6.59
N ALA A 164 -8.16 0.76 -5.54
CA ALA A 164 -8.31 1.17 -4.16
C ALA A 164 -7.53 2.46 -3.87
N ASN A 165 -6.27 2.53 -4.29
CA ASN A 165 -5.44 3.72 -4.13
C ASN A 165 -5.99 4.95 -4.85
N ALA A 166 -6.74 4.77 -5.94
CA ALA A 166 -7.36 5.87 -6.67
C ALA A 166 -8.64 6.40 -6.00
N ILE A 167 -9.44 5.52 -5.36
CA ILE A 167 -10.81 5.88 -4.95
C ILE A 167 -11.01 5.98 -3.44
N VAL A 168 -10.35 5.13 -2.66
CA VAL A 168 -10.51 5.11 -1.19
C VAL A 168 -10.24 6.46 -0.53
N PRO A 169 -9.11 7.17 -0.80
CA PRO A 169 -8.88 8.45 -0.12
C PRO A 169 -9.96 9.50 -0.41
N ILE A 170 -10.44 9.54 -1.66
CA ILE A 170 -11.51 10.46 -2.08
C ILE A 170 -12.78 10.18 -1.28
N LEU A 171 -13.16 8.90 -1.18
CA LEU A 171 -14.33 8.46 -0.43
C LEU A 171 -14.20 8.79 1.06
N LEU A 172 -13.04 8.54 1.67
CA LEU A 172 -12.82 8.83 3.10
C LEU A 172 -12.92 10.32 3.39
N PHE A 173 -12.34 11.19 2.55
CA PHE A 173 -12.37 12.63 2.79
C PHE A 173 -13.78 13.21 2.63
N GLU A 174 -14.53 12.77 1.62
CA GLU A 174 -15.94 13.14 1.46
C GLU A 174 -16.79 12.62 2.63
N ALA A 175 -16.49 11.43 3.14
CA ALA A 175 -17.19 10.86 4.28
C ALA A 175 -16.87 11.57 5.60
N CYS A 176 -15.64 12.10 5.78
CA CYS A 176 -15.29 12.99 6.88
C CYS A 176 -16.13 14.27 6.86
N GLU A 177 -16.22 14.94 5.70
CA GLU A 177 -17.02 16.16 5.56
C GLU A 177 -18.52 15.91 5.82
N ARG A 178 -19.03 14.76 5.38
CA ARG A 178 -20.45 14.38 5.55
C ARG A 178 -20.75 13.66 6.86
N SER A 179 -19.76 13.42 7.73
CA SER A 179 -19.91 12.59 8.94
C SER A 179 -20.48 11.18 8.67
N THR A 180 -20.09 10.56 7.56
CA THR A 180 -20.56 9.23 7.11
C THR A 180 -19.42 8.20 6.99
N LEU A 181 -18.32 8.42 7.71
CA LEU A 181 -17.08 7.64 7.59
C LEU A 181 -17.27 6.14 7.82
N LEU A 182 -18.06 5.76 8.82
CA LEU A 182 -18.33 4.35 9.11
C LEU A 182 -19.05 3.64 7.96
N ASP A 183 -20.01 4.32 7.32
CA ASP A 183 -20.74 3.76 6.18
C ASP A 183 -19.85 3.65 4.94
N ALA A 184 -18.97 4.63 4.72
CA ALA A 184 -17.97 4.57 3.66
C ALA A 184 -17.02 3.37 3.83
N ILE A 185 -16.53 3.13 5.06
CA ILE A 185 -15.69 1.96 5.38
C ILE A 185 -16.43 0.66 5.10
N LYS A 186 -17.67 0.52 5.56
CA LYS A 186 -18.50 -0.68 5.34
C LYS A 186 -18.69 -0.97 3.86
N ARG A 187 -19.00 0.05 3.06
CA ARG A 187 -19.16 -0.07 1.60
C ARG A 187 -17.88 -0.52 0.91
N VAL A 188 -16.74 0.05 1.30
CA VAL A 188 -15.43 -0.35 0.74
C VAL A 188 -15.12 -1.81 1.12
N LEU A 189 -15.34 -2.21 2.38
CA LEU A 189 -15.12 -3.60 2.81
C LEU A 189 -16.08 -4.61 2.15
N ALA A 190 -17.31 -4.19 1.87
CA ALA A 190 -18.30 -4.99 1.13
C ALA A 190 -18.04 -5.01 -0.38
N LEU A 191 -17.06 -4.24 -0.88
CA LEU A 191 -16.79 -4.04 -2.31
C LEU A 191 -17.99 -3.43 -3.07
N GLU A 192 -18.86 -2.72 -2.36
CA GLU A 192 -20.07 -2.07 -2.88
C GLU A 192 -19.75 -0.64 -3.38
N LEU A 193 -18.91 -0.58 -4.41
CA LEU A 193 -18.42 0.67 -5.00
C LEU A 193 -18.98 0.86 -6.40
N PRO A 194 -19.41 2.09 -6.74
CA PRO A 194 -19.92 2.38 -8.08
C PRO A 194 -18.85 2.14 -9.13
N ASP A 195 -19.25 1.54 -10.25
CA ASP A 195 -18.42 1.28 -11.43
C ASP A 195 -17.16 0.43 -11.15
N LEU A 196 -17.14 -0.37 -10.08
CA LEU A 196 -15.97 -1.17 -9.70
C LEU A 196 -15.59 -2.16 -10.81
N GLU A 197 -16.57 -2.91 -11.34
CA GLU A 197 -16.35 -3.85 -12.44
C GLU A 197 -15.88 -3.14 -13.71
N ASP A 198 -16.43 -1.97 -14.02
CA ASP A 198 -15.99 -1.19 -15.18
C ASP A 198 -14.54 -0.72 -15.03
N ARG A 199 -14.13 -0.31 -13.83
CA ARG A 199 -12.74 0.07 -13.52
C ARG A 199 -11.79 -1.11 -13.68
N ARG A 200 -12.16 -2.30 -13.16
CA ARG A 200 -11.41 -3.54 -13.35
C ARG A 200 -11.25 -3.87 -14.83
N ASN A 201 -12.36 -3.86 -15.58
CA ASN A 201 -12.38 -4.16 -17.01
C ASN A 201 -11.52 -3.19 -17.84
N ARG A 202 -11.52 -1.89 -17.51
CA ARG A 202 -10.64 -0.91 -18.17
C ARG A 202 -9.16 -1.22 -17.95
N LEU A 203 -8.75 -1.57 -16.74
CA LEU A 203 -7.36 -1.92 -16.44
C LEU A 203 -6.94 -3.24 -17.08
N ILE A 204 -7.82 -4.23 -17.11
CA ILE A 204 -7.60 -5.50 -17.84
C ILE A 204 -7.41 -5.23 -19.33
N THR A 205 -8.28 -4.43 -19.94
CA THR A 205 -8.19 -4.04 -21.35
C THR A 205 -6.88 -3.31 -21.64
N ALA A 206 -6.48 -2.38 -20.77
CA ALA A 206 -5.23 -1.66 -20.91
C ALA A 206 -3.99 -2.57 -20.77
N ALA A 207 -4.03 -3.54 -19.86
CA ALA A 207 -2.97 -4.53 -19.68
C ALA A 207 -2.80 -5.38 -20.94
N GLN A 208 -3.91 -5.90 -21.49
CA GLN A 208 -3.93 -6.69 -22.72
C GLN A 208 -3.37 -5.89 -23.91
N ALA A 209 -3.83 -4.64 -24.10
CA ALA A 209 -3.34 -3.75 -25.14
C ALA A 209 -1.83 -3.42 -25.02
N SER A 210 -1.26 -3.60 -23.83
CA SER A 210 0.14 -3.32 -23.51
C SER A 210 1.02 -4.56 -23.42
N ASN A 211 0.52 -5.73 -23.83
CA ASN A 211 1.19 -7.03 -23.70
C ASN A 211 1.60 -7.38 -22.25
N VAL A 212 0.81 -6.94 -21.26
CA VAL A 212 0.94 -7.31 -19.85
C VAL A 212 -0.08 -8.40 -19.54
N GLN A 213 0.39 -9.57 -19.10
CA GLN A 213 -0.47 -10.72 -18.82
C GLN A 213 -1.17 -10.58 -17.48
N ILE A 214 -2.40 -11.11 -17.38
CA ILE A 214 -3.09 -11.25 -16.10
C ILE A 214 -2.76 -12.64 -15.54
N ALA A 215 -2.00 -12.69 -14.46
CA ALA A 215 -1.60 -13.93 -13.82
C ALA A 215 -2.51 -14.26 -12.62
N SER A 216 -2.69 -15.56 -12.38
CA SER A 216 -3.40 -16.08 -11.19
C SER A 216 -2.46 -16.42 -10.03
N ARG A 217 -1.14 -16.17 -10.17
CA ARG A 217 -0.16 -16.49 -9.13
C ARG A 217 -0.14 -15.43 -8.03
N GLU A 218 0.05 -15.86 -6.79
CA GLU A 218 0.25 -14.94 -5.65
C GLU A 218 1.72 -14.84 -5.20
N THR A 219 2.61 -15.57 -5.87
CA THR A 219 4.04 -15.65 -5.52
C THR A 219 4.91 -14.86 -6.49
N TRP A 220 6.18 -14.68 -6.13
CA TRP A 220 7.19 -14.07 -7.00
C TRP A 220 7.23 -14.73 -8.39
N MET A 221 7.37 -13.92 -9.44
CA MET A 221 7.60 -14.41 -10.81
C MET A 221 9.03 -14.94 -10.98
N ARG A 222 9.34 -16.10 -10.39
CA ARG A 222 10.59 -16.83 -10.57
C ARG A 222 10.34 -18.34 -10.57
N PRO A 223 10.71 -19.06 -11.65
CA PRO A 223 11.31 -18.56 -12.89
C PRO A 223 10.31 -17.83 -13.82
N CYS A 224 10.81 -17.06 -14.78
CA CYS A 224 9.95 -16.42 -15.81
C CYS A 224 9.20 -17.48 -16.63
N PRO A 225 7.88 -17.37 -16.82
CA PRO A 225 7.11 -18.37 -17.58
C PRO A 225 7.47 -18.42 -19.07
N ASN A 226 7.96 -17.30 -19.64
CA ASN A 226 8.31 -17.23 -21.06
C ASN A 226 9.73 -17.76 -21.37
N CYS A 227 10.75 -17.32 -20.63
CA CYS A 227 12.16 -17.65 -20.94
C CYS A 227 12.88 -18.45 -19.84
N ARG A 228 12.21 -18.78 -18.75
CA ARG A 228 12.74 -19.50 -17.58
C ARG A 228 13.92 -18.82 -16.86
N ALA A 229 14.22 -17.56 -17.16
CA ALA A 229 15.23 -16.80 -16.44
C ALA A 229 14.72 -16.36 -15.05
N ASP A 230 15.61 -16.34 -14.06
CA ASP A 230 15.35 -15.82 -12.71
C ASP A 230 15.60 -14.30 -12.57
N ASP A 231 15.79 -13.60 -13.69
CA ASP A 231 16.04 -12.15 -13.76
C ASP A 231 14.71 -11.38 -13.86
N SER A 232 13.91 -11.43 -12.81
CA SER A 232 12.64 -10.69 -12.68
C SER A 232 12.73 -9.60 -11.63
N ALA A 233 12.00 -8.51 -11.86
CA ALA A 233 11.92 -7.36 -10.98
C ALA A 233 10.47 -6.88 -10.83
N ILE A 234 10.19 -6.19 -9.73
CA ILE A 234 8.97 -5.39 -9.58
C ILE A 234 9.04 -4.26 -10.60
N TYR A 235 7.94 -4.07 -11.31
CA TYR A 235 7.80 -3.08 -12.37
C TYR A 235 6.50 -2.31 -12.16
N ARG A 236 6.52 -1.02 -12.51
CA ARG A 236 5.38 -0.12 -12.31
C ARG A 236 4.90 0.47 -13.64
N TRP A 237 3.60 0.57 -13.77
CA TRP A 237 2.95 1.19 -14.92
C TRP A 237 1.93 2.22 -14.47
N THR A 238 1.67 3.18 -15.35
CA THR A 238 0.59 4.16 -15.18
C THR A 238 -0.44 3.96 -16.27
N TYR A 239 -1.72 4.15 -15.91
CA TYR A 239 -2.82 4.06 -16.85
C TYR A 239 -2.86 5.31 -17.71
N VAL A 240 -2.86 5.12 -19.02
CA VAL A 240 -3.02 6.18 -20.01
C VAL A 240 -4.33 5.96 -20.72
N ASP A 241 -5.26 6.88 -20.53
CA ASP A 241 -6.55 6.85 -21.21
C ASP A 241 -6.37 7.10 -22.71
N GLY A 242 -7.18 6.44 -23.53
CA GLY A 242 -7.04 6.49 -24.99
C GLY A 242 -7.86 5.42 -25.70
N SER A 243 -7.70 5.34 -27.02
CA SER A 243 -8.32 4.31 -27.85
C SER A 243 -7.24 3.62 -28.71
N PRO A 244 -6.72 2.45 -28.29
CA PRO A 244 -7.06 1.72 -27.05
C PRO A 244 -6.40 2.33 -25.79
N PRO A 245 -6.96 2.08 -24.59
CA PRO A 245 -6.30 2.43 -23.34
C PRO A 245 -5.04 1.57 -23.16
N LYS A 246 -4.04 2.07 -22.43
CA LYS A 246 -2.76 1.37 -22.27
C LYS A 246 -2.11 1.60 -20.92
N LEU A 247 -1.20 0.70 -20.56
CA LEU A 247 -0.30 0.78 -19.43
C LEU A 247 1.08 1.22 -19.91
N SER A 248 1.55 2.39 -19.44
CA SER A 248 2.87 2.91 -19.78
C SER A 248 3.86 2.63 -18.64
N PRO A 249 5.05 2.05 -18.92
CA PRO A 249 6.13 1.94 -17.94
C PRO A 249 6.48 3.30 -17.32
N THR A 250 6.66 3.32 -16.00
CA THR A 250 7.22 4.49 -15.31
C THR A 250 8.74 4.58 -15.49
N LEU A 251 9.29 5.78 -15.32
CA LEU A 251 10.71 6.07 -15.50
C LEU A 251 11.60 5.49 -14.39
N ASP A 252 11.04 5.24 -13.20
CA ASP A 252 11.77 4.68 -12.04
C ASP A 252 12.06 3.17 -12.16
N ASN A 253 11.61 2.54 -13.25
CA ASN A 253 11.79 1.11 -13.45
C ASN A 253 13.21 0.71 -13.85
N SER A 254 13.58 -0.51 -13.47
CA SER A 254 14.81 -1.15 -13.95
C SER A 254 14.80 -1.32 -15.49
N ARG A 255 15.96 -1.16 -16.13
CA ARG A 255 16.09 -1.33 -17.58
C ARG A 255 16.07 -2.80 -17.98
N LEU A 256 15.51 -3.09 -19.16
CA LEU A 256 15.56 -4.42 -19.77
C LEU A 256 16.98 -4.73 -20.25
N ARG A 257 17.42 -5.99 -20.12
CA ARG A 257 18.75 -6.43 -20.58
C ARG A 257 18.90 -6.34 -22.10
N ALA A 258 17.82 -6.61 -22.84
CA ALA A 258 17.78 -6.48 -24.30
C ALA A 258 17.98 -5.02 -24.78
N SER A 259 17.71 -4.03 -23.90
CA SER A 259 17.95 -2.60 -24.18
C SER A 259 19.29 -2.08 -23.64
N ALA A 260 20.13 -2.94 -23.05
CA ALA A 260 21.44 -2.58 -22.53
C ALA A 260 22.50 -2.59 -23.64
N SER A 261 23.49 -1.69 -23.56
CA SER A 261 24.59 -1.65 -24.53
C SER A 261 25.42 -2.96 -24.50
N PRO A 262 26.17 -3.30 -25.56
CA PRO A 262 26.98 -4.52 -25.61
C PRO A 262 27.93 -4.68 -24.40
N ASP A 263 28.57 -3.59 -23.96
CA ASP A 263 29.46 -3.58 -22.79
C ASP A 263 28.72 -3.88 -21.48
N GLN A 264 27.49 -3.39 -21.35
CA GLN A 264 26.63 -3.67 -20.19
C GLN A 264 26.12 -5.11 -20.20
N GLN A 265 25.77 -5.65 -21.38
CA GLN A 265 25.41 -7.06 -21.52
C GLN A 265 26.56 -7.99 -21.12
N GLN A 266 27.80 -7.60 -21.40
CA GLN A 266 29.01 -8.34 -21.00
C GLN A 266 29.26 -8.24 -19.49
N HIS A 267 29.02 -7.07 -18.87
CA HIS A 267 29.06 -6.90 -17.42
C HIS A 267 27.99 -7.73 -16.69
N TYR A 268 26.76 -7.79 -17.21
CA TYR A 268 25.69 -8.63 -16.64
C TYR A 268 25.99 -10.13 -16.75
N LYS A 269 26.61 -10.57 -17.85
CA LYS A 269 27.10 -11.95 -17.98
C LYS A 269 28.18 -12.26 -16.94
N LEU A 270 29.14 -11.36 -16.72
CA LEU A 270 30.20 -11.52 -15.73
C LEU A 270 29.69 -11.51 -14.28
N GLN A 271 28.68 -10.70 -13.96
CA GLN A 271 28.00 -10.71 -12.65
C GLN A 271 27.27 -12.03 -12.39
N ARG A 272 26.67 -12.64 -13.42
CA ARG A 272 26.02 -13.96 -13.31
C ARG A 272 27.03 -15.07 -12.97
N TRP A 273 28.21 -15.04 -13.57
CA TRP A 273 29.31 -15.99 -13.27
C TRP A 273 29.90 -15.78 -11.87
N THR A 274 30.09 -14.53 -11.44
CA THR A 274 30.64 -14.22 -10.11
C THR A 274 29.65 -14.50 -8.98
N SER A 275 28.34 -14.29 -9.19
CA SER A 275 27.31 -14.70 -8.23
C SER A 275 27.18 -16.22 -8.12
N ALA A 276 27.27 -16.95 -9.24
CA ALA A 276 27.33 -18.42 -9.21
C ALA A 276 28.58 -18.93 -8.48
N ALA A 277 29.76 -18.33 -8.76
CA ALA A 277 31.01 -18.69 -8.09
C ALA A 277 31.00 -18.36 -6.58
N ARG A 278 30.39 -17.24 -6.17
CA ARG A 278 30.19 -16.86 -4.76
C ARG A 278 29.18 -17.75 -4.04
N PHE A 279 28.16 -18.25 -4.74
CA PHE A 279 27.22 -19.21 -4.19
C PHE A 279 27.90 -20.57 -3.92
N PHE A 280 28.74 -21.06 -4.84
CA PHE A 280 29.52 -22.29 -4.65
C PHE A 280 30.61 -22.16 -3.58
N THR A 281 31.26 -21.00 -3.44
CA THR A 281 32.22 -20.77 -2.33
C THR A 281 31.51 -20.57 -0.98
N GLY A 282 30.32 -19.97 -0.97
CA GLY A 282 29.47 -19.83 0.23
C GLY A 282 28.97 -21.17 0.78
N ILE A 283 28.51 -22.08 -0.08
CA ILE A 283 28.10 -23.44 0.31
C ILE A 283 29.29 -24.24 0.84
N ARG A 284 30.48 -24.11 0.24
CA ARG A 284 31.69 -24.78 0.72
C ARG A 284 32.09 -24.29 2.12
N ASN A 285 32.04 -22.97 2.37
CA ASN A 285 32.37 -22.40 3.69
C ASN A 285 31.31 -22.69 4.76
N TRP A 286 30.05 -22.89 4.38
CA TRP A 286 28.99 -23.31 5.30
C TRP A 286 29.16 -24.78 5.74
N PHE A 287 29.59 -25.68 4.85
CA PHE A 287 29.87 -27.07 5.20
C PHE A 287 31.11 -27.24 6.09
N TYR A 288 32.17 -26.45 5.91
CA TYR A 288 33.36 -26.54 6.78
C TYR A 288 33.17 -25.97 8.19
N ARG A 289 32.23 -25.03 8.39
CA ARG A 289 31.95 -24.47 9.75
C ARG A 289 31.01 -25.31 10.60
N ARG A 290 30.46 -26.42 10.07
CA ARG A 290 29.50 -27.28 10.79
C ARG A 290 30.07 -28.63 11.25
N PHE A 291 31.37 -28.88 11.04
CA PHE A 291 32.06 -30.10 11.48
C PHE A 291 33.20 -29.87 12.50
N ASP A 292 33.42 -28.64 12.97
CA ASP A 292 34.39 -28.33 14.05
C ASP A 292 33.70 -27.97 15.40
N ILE A 293 32.44 -28.38 15.59
CA ILE A 293 31.77 -28.36 16.89
C ILE A 293 31.09 -29.72 17.10
N LEU A 294 31.90 -30.75 17.29
CA LEU A 294 31.62 -31.96 18.05
C LEU A 294 32.93 -32.45 18.69
#